data_AF-A0A8E2AZQ2-F1
#
_entry.id   AF-A0A8E2AZQ2-F1
#
_cell.length_a   1.000
_cell.length_b   1.000
_cell.length_c   1.000
_cell.angle_alpha   90.00
_cell.angle_beta   90.00
_cell.angle_gamma   90.00
#
_symmetry.space_group_name_H-M   'P 1'
#
loop_
_entity.id
_entity.type
_entity.pdbx_description
1 polymer ?
#
loop_
_entity_poly.entity_id
_entity_poly.type
_entity_poly.pdbx_seq_one_letter_code
_entity_poly.pdbx_strand_id
1 'polypeptide(L)'
;MPLRETEDSTDSVTLQDVKEPFLIFYSSRDESGKLWCPDCVAVENLVQEVFGPEGGPSGLIVYVGQRSEWKTPNNPFRGAPWNVNAIPTVIRIRDGARLVETEIARELASFVKSV
;
A
#
# COMPACT_ATOMS: atom_id res chain seq x y z
N MET A 1 -8.21 7.62 13.49
CA MET A 1 -8.12 6.86 12.23
C MET A 1 -6.72 6.25 12.15
N PRO A 2 -6.59 4.92 12.21
CA PRO A 2 -5.30 4.25 12.23
C PRO A 2 -4.72 4.03 10.82
N LEU A 3 -5.49 4.33 9.76
CA LEU A 3 -5.03 4.41 8.39
C LEU A 3 -4.45 5.80 8.10
N ARG A 4 -3.18 5.84 7.68
CA ARG A 4 -2.47 7.05 7.25
C ARG A 4 -2.08 6.91 5.78
N GLU A 5 -1.85 8.03 5.11
CA GLU A 5 -1.39 8.07 3.73
C GLU A 5 -0.11 8.90 3.67
N THR A 6 0.84 8.52 2.82
CA THR A 6 1.99 9.36 2.53
C THR A 6 1.62 10.46 1.54
N GLU A 7 2.37 11.57 1.52
CA GLU A 7 2.24 12.55 0.44
C GLU A 7 2.76 11.93 -0.87
N ASP A 8 2.13 12.24 -2.02
CA ASP A 8 2.43 11.65 -3.34
C ASP A 8 3.91 11.69 -3.77
N SER A 9 4.74 12.50 -3.09
CA SER A 9 6.18 12.67 -3.36
C SER A 9 7.09 12.10 -2.26
N THR A 10 6.61 11.18 -1.42
CA THR A 10 7.41 10.68 -0.29
C THR A 10 8.58 9.82 -0.75
N ASP A 11 9.78 10.31 -0.45
CA ASP A 11 11.00 9.55 -0.55
C ASP A 11 10.91 8.29 0.33
N SER A 12 11.27 7.15 -0.23
CA SER A 12 11.36 5.83 0.43
C SER A 12 12.20 5.81 1.72
N VAL A 13 12.91 6.89 2.03
CA VAL A 13 13.66 7.12 3.27
C VAL A 13 12.73 7.20 4.49
N THR A 14 11.57 7.87 4.35
CA THR A 14 10.63 8.06 5.47
C THR A 14 9.94 6.75 5.87
N LEU A 15 9.91 5.76 4.97
CA LEU A 15 9.29 4.46 5.25
C LEU A 15 10.09 3.58 6.21
N GLN A 16 11.36 3.88 6.46
CA GLN A 16 12.20 3.09 7.38
C GLN A 16 11.82 3.31 8.85
N ASP A 17 11.20 4.45 9.19
CA ASP A 17 10.76 4.80 10.56
C ASP A 17 9.24 4.61 10.78
N VAL A 18 8.56 3.93 9.84
CA VAL A 18 7.12 3.69 9.93
C VAL A 18 6.82 2.71 11.06
N LYS A 19 5.88 3.09 11.94
CA LYS A 19 5.48 2.29 13.11
C LYS A 19 4.28 1.40 12.82
N GLU A 20 3.63 1.64 11.69
CA GLU A 20 2.45 0.94 11.24
C GLU A 20 2.82 -0.50 10.85
N PRO A 21 2.12 -1.52 11.39
CA PRO A 21 2.42 -2.93 11.13
C PRO A 21 2.13 -3.35 9.69
N PHE A 22 1.37 -2.55 8.94
CA PHE A 22 1.02 -2.81 7.55
C PHE A 22 1.36 -1.62 6.66
N LEU A 23 2.01 -1.92 5.53
CA LEU A 23 2.22 -0.98 4.44
C LEU A 23 1.37 -1.37 3.24
N ILE A 24 0.74 -0.41 2.60
CA ILE A 24 -0.18 -0.60 1.48
C ILE A 24 0.34 0.22 0.30
N PHE A 25 0.98 -0.41 -0.67
CA PHE A 25 1.56 0.25 -1.84
C PHE A 25 0.51 0.41 -2.93
N TYR A 26 0.13 1.66 -3.21
CA TYR A 26 -0.87 2.06 -4.20
C TYR A 26 -0.27 2.93 -5.30
N SER A 27 -0.95 2.98 -6.45
CA SER A 27 -0.69 4.00 -7.47
C SER A 27 -0.98 5.40 -6.94
N SER A 28 -0.19 6.41 -7.31
CA SER A 28 -0.58 7.81 -7.06
C SER A 28 -1.93 8.17 -7.70
N ARG A 29 -2.49 9.28 -7.25
CA ARG A 29 -3.71 9.85 -7.83
C ARG A 29 -3.40 10.57 -9.14
N ASP A 30 -4.31 10.47 -10.10
CA ASP A 30 -4.26 11.20 -11.37
C ASP A 30 -4.81 12.63 -11.22
N GLU A 31 -4.90 13.37 -12.32
CA GLU A 31 -5.46 14.73 -12.35
C GLU A 31 -6.94 14.79 -11.91
N SER A 32 -7.64 13.67 -11.96
CA SER A 32 -9.03 13.54 -11.48
C SER A 32 -9.11 13.19 -9.99
N GLY A 33 -7.96 13.06 -9.31
CA GLY A 33 -7.87 12.68 -7.91
C GLY A 33 -8.10 11.18 -7.65
N LYS A 34 -8.07 10.34 -8.68
CA LYS A 34 -8.30 8.88 -8.56
C LYS A 34 -7.03 8.10 -8.79
N LEU A 35 -6.91 6.94 -8.14
CA LEU A 35 -5.82 6.00 -8.37
C LEU A 35 -5.78 5.62 -9.86
N TRP A 36 -4.63 5.83 -10.52
CA TRP A 36 -4.51 5.51 -11.96
C TRP A 36 -4.52 4.01 -12.26
N CYS A 37 -4.31 3.17 -11.24
CA CYS A 37 -4.33 1.71 -11.35
C CYS A 37 -5.74 1.16 -11.05
N PRO A 38 -6.37 0.42 -11.99
CA PRO A 38 -7.72 -0.10 -11.79
C PRO A 38 -7.81 -1.11 -10.64
N ASP A 39 -6.78 -1.92 -10.42
CA ASP A 39 -6.75 -2.90 -9.32
C ASP A 39 -6.67 -2.20 -7.97
N CYS A 40 -5.95 -1.07 -7.87
CA CYS A 40 -5.90 -0.26 -6.66
C CYS A 40 -7.28 0.33 -6.34
N VAL A 41 -8.01 0.84 -7.34
CA VAL A 41 -9.39 1.33 -7.16
C VAL A 41 -10.32 0.21 -6.69
N ALA A 42 -10.17 -0.99 -7.22
CA ALA A 42 -11.03 -2.12 -6.87
C ALA A 42 -10.92 -2.54 -5.39
N VAL A 43 -9.74 -2.38 -4.79
CA VAL A 43 -9.48 -2.76 -3.38
C VAL A 43 -9.48 -1.57 -2.41
N GLU A 44 -9.58 -0.33 -2.90
CA GLU A 44 -9.58 0.89 -2.09
C GLU A 44 -10.66 0.86 -1.00
N ASN A 45 -11.90 0.53 -1.37
CA ASN A 45 -13.01 0.42 -0.41
C ASN A 45 -12.74 -0.64 0.66
N LEU A 46 -12.20 -1.81 0.26
CA LEU A 46 -11.91 -2.89 1.20
C LEU A 46 -10.82 -2.49 2.20
N VAL A 47 -9.78 -1.77 1.75
CA VAL A 47 -8.74 -1.24 2.64
C VAL A 47 -9.32 -0.21 3.61
N GLN A 48 -10.19 0.69 3.14
CA GLN A 48 -10.87 1.66 4.00
C GLN A 48 -11.79 0.98 5.04
N GLU A 49 -12.50 -0.08 4.67
CA GLU A 49 -13.33 -0.85 5.60
C GLU A 49 -12.50 -1.58 6.66
N VAL A 50 -11.32 -2.07 6.30
CA VAL A 50 -10.45 -2.84 7.20
C VAL A 50 -9.65 -1.93 8.12
N PHE A 51 -9.00 -0.90 7.59
CA PHE A 51 -8.06 -0.05 8.34
C PHE A 51 -8.67 1.30 8.77
N GLY A 52 -9.80 1.70 8.21
CA GLY A 52 -10.48 2.97 8.55
C GLY A 52 -11.10 3.03 9.95
N PRO A 53 -11.72 1.96 10.48
CA PRO A 53 -12.35 1.99 11.81
C PRO A 53 -11.36 2.33 12.93
N GLU A 54 -11.81 3.04 13.96
CA GLU A 54 -10.95 3.55 15.06
C GLU A 54 -10.27 2.44 15.89
N GLY A 55 -10.84 1.22 15.88
CA GLY A 55 -10.25 0.02 16.48
C GLY A 55 -9.64 -0.96 15.47
N GLY A 56 -9.50 -0.56 14.20
CA GLY A 56 -8.90 -1.39 13.15
C GLY A 56 -7.37 -1.50 13.28
N PRO A 57 -6.75 -2.41 12.52
CA PRO A 57 -5.29 -2.45 12.37
C PRO A 57 -4.74 -1.11 11.88
N SER A 58 -3.54 -0.74 12.33
CA SER A 58 -2.83 0.42 11.80
C SER A 58 -2.17 0.10 10.46
N GLY A 59 -2.35 1.00 9.49
CA GLY A 59 -1.83 0.82 8.14
C GLY A 59 -1.35 2.14 7.55
N LEU A 60 -0.32 2.08 6.72
CA LEU A 60 0.17 3.22 5.96
C LEU A 60 0.02 2.96 4.47
N ILE A 61 -0.76 3.80 3.79
CA ILE A 61 -0.82 3.84 2.33
C ILE A 61 0.39 4.60 1.81
N VAL A 62 1.11 3.97 0.90
CA VAL A 62 2.32 4.48 0.26
C VAL A 62 2.02 4.62 -1.23
N TYR A 63 2.14 5.84 -1.74
CA TYR A 63 2.00 6.09 -3.16
C TYR A 63 3.31 5.82 -3.91
N VAL A 64 3.26 4.93 -4.91
CA VAL A 64 4.45 4.53 -5.68
C VAL A 64 4.83 5.50 -6.79
N GLY A 65 4.09 6.61 -6.92
CA GLY A 65 4.24 7.60 -7.98
C GLY A 65 3.30 7.39 -9.16
N GLN A 66 3.54 8.18 -10.21
CA GLN A 66 2.77 8.12 -11.46
C GLN A 66 3.13 6.87 -12.28
N ARG A 67 2.26 6.52 -13.24
CA ARG A 67 2.44 5.31 -14.06
C ARG A 67 3.79 5.22 -14.78
N SER A 68 4.33 6.36 -15.24
CA SER A 68 5.65 6.47 -15.88
C SER A 68 6.79 6.15 -14.91
N GLU A 69 6.70 6.66 -13.68
CA GLU A 69 7.68 6.44 -12.62
C GLU A 69 7.65 4.98 -12.15
N TRP A 70 6.46 4.41 -11.94
CA TRP A 70 6.29 3.02 -11.51
C TRP A 70 6.82 2.00 -12.51
N LYS A 71 6.69 2.28 -13.82
CA LYS A 71 7.19 1.39 -14.87
C LYS A 71 8.72 1.37 -14.96
N THR A 72 9.38 2.36 -14.38
CA THR A 72 10.85 2.45 -14.43
C THR A 72 11.46 1.45 -13.44
N PRO A 73 12.48 0.66 -13.84
CA PRO A 73 13.13 -0.29 -12.93
C PRO A 73 13.82 0.38 -11.74
N ASN A 74 14.18 1.66 -11.87
CA ASN A 74 14.78 2.49 -10.81
C ASN A 74 13.76 3.03 -9.81
N ASN A 75 12.49 2.63 -9.88
CA ASN A 75 11.53 3.02 -8.85
C ASN A 75 11.99 2.49 -7.48
N PRO A 76 12.08 3.34 -6.45
CA PRO A 76 12.66 2.96 -5.16
C PRO A 76 11.92 1.82 -4.45
N PHE A 77 10.63 1.62 -4.75
CA PHE A 77 9.82 0.57 -4.14
C PHE A 77 10.02 -0.80 -4.80
N ARG A 78 10.56 -0.86 -6.02
CA ARG A 78 10.90 -2.12 -6.71
C ARG A 78 12.16 -2.78 -6.18
N GLY A 79 13.06 -1.99 -5.56
CA GLY A 79 14.29 -2.47 -4.95
C GLY A 79 14.13 -2.86 -3.47
N ALA A 80 15.22 -3.30 -2.87
CA ALA A 80 15.30 -3.50 -1.43
C ALA A 80 15.06 -2.17 -0.67
N PRO A 81 14.41 -2.20 0.51
CA PRO A 81 13.96 -3.39 1.23
C PRO A 81 12.59 -3.94 0.79
N TRP A 82 11.80 -3.16 0.05
CA TRP A 82 10.38 -3.45 -0.19
C TRP A 82 10.12 -4.51 -1.25
N ASN A 83 10.91 -4.51 -2.34
CA ASN A 83 10.82 -5.46 -3.45
C ASN A 83 9.38 -5.61 -3.97
N VAL A 84 8.68 -4.48 -4.15
CA VAL A 84 7.31 -4.42 -4.66
C VAL A 84 7.37 -4.58 -6.17
N ASN A 85 6.83 -5.67 -6.70
CA ASN A 85 6.88 -5.96 -8.14
C ASN A 85 5.57 -5.60 -8.87
N ALA A 86 4.47 -5.55 -8.14
CA ALA A 86 3.12 -5.26 -8.62
C ALA A 86 2.38 -4.35 -7.63
N ILE A 87 1.34 -3.66 -8.10
CA ILE A 87 0.45 -2.85 -7.26
C ILE A 87 -1.00 -3.23 -7.58
N PRO A 88 -1.92 -3.20 -6.61
CA PRO A 88 -1.68 -2.93 -5.19
C PRO A 88 -0.89 -4.06 -4.49
N THR A 89 -0.09 -3.72 -3.48
CA THR A 89 0.58 -4.72 -2.61
C THR A 89 0.45 -4.30 -1.16
N VAL A 90 0.04 -5.22 -0.29
CA VAL A 90 0.05 -5.02 1.17
C VAL A 90 1.18 -5.83 1.78
N ILE A 91 2.03 -5.22 2.59
CA ILE A 91 3.13 -5.88 3.31
C ILE A 91 2.90 -5.76 4.80
N ARG A 92 3.02 -6.87 5.52
CA ARG A 92 3.07 -6.91 6.99
C ARG A 92 4.53 -6.82 7.44
N ILE A 93 4.86 -5.78 8.21
CA ILE A 93 6.24 -5.47 8.61
C ILE A 93 6.86 -6.54 9.49
N ARG A 94 6.08 -7.15 10.39
CA ARG A 94 6.56 -8.11 11.39
C ARG A 94 7.28 -9.32 10.78
N ASP A 95 6.77 -9.86 9.68
CA ASP A 95 7.25 -11.11 9.08
C ASP A 95 7.50 -11.01 7.56
N GLY A 96 7.26 -9.85 6.95
CA GLY A 96 7.44 -9.63 5.51
C GLY A 96 6.40 -10.34 4.65
N ALA A 97 5.33 -10.89 5.25
CA ALA A 97 4.23 -11.48 4.52
C ALA A 97 3.54 -10.41 3.67
N ARG A 98 3.09 -10.79 2.47
CA ARG A 98 2.52 -9.84 1.52
C ARG A 98 1.33 -10.41 0.78
N LEU A 99 0.39 -9.54 0.44
CA LEU A 99 -0.72 -9.81 -0.48
C LEU A 99 -0.55 -8.95 -1.72
N VAL A 100 -0.71 -9.55 -2.89
CA VAL A 100 -0.48 -8.88 -4.17
C VAL A 100 -1.76 -8.87 -5.01
N GLU A 101 -2.07 -7.72 -5.60
CA GLU A 101 -3.16 -7.51 -6.56
C GLU A 101 -4.51 -8.10 -6.09
N THR A 102 -4.94 -9.20 -6.70
CA THR A 102 -6.24 -9.84 -6.44
C THR A 102 -6.30 -10.62 -5.14
N GLU A 103 -5.16 -10.98 -4.54
CA GLU A 103 -5.11 -11.66 -3.24
C GLU A 103 -5.66 -10.74 -2.14
N ILE A 104 -5.43 -9.43 -2.28
CA ILE A 104 -5.93 -8.43 -1.33
C ILE A 104 -7.45 -8.49 -1.25
N ALA A 105 -8.15 -8.57 -2.38
CA ALA A 105 -9.61 -8.63 -2.41
C ALA A 105 -10.19 -9.85 -1.69
N ARG A 106 -9.43 -10.95 -1.58
CA ARG A 106 -9.89 -12.22 -1.01
C ARG A 106 -9.45 -12.42 0.44
N GLU A 107 -8.22 -12.02 0.76
CA GLU A 107 -7.55 -12.45 1.98
C GLU A 107 -7.25 -11.31 2.96
N LEU A 108 -7.44 -10.04 2.58
CA LEU A 108 -7.05 -8.90 3.42
C LEU A 108 -7.62 -8.97 4.83
N ALA A 109 -8.91 -9.29 4.97
CA ALA A 109 -9.59 -9.36 6.27
C ALA A 109 -9.02 -10.46 7.17
N SER A 110 -8.58 -11.59 6.61
CA SER A 110 -7.95 -12.69 7.36
C SER A 110 -6.49 -12.37 7.68
N PHE A 111 -5.80 -11.75 6.73
CA PHE A 111 -4.40 -11.36 6.82
C PHE A 111 -4.13 -10.39 7.96
N VAL A 112 -5.02 -9.41 8.17
CA VAL A 112 -4.91 -8.46 9.27
C VAL A 112 -5.31 -9.01 10.63
N LYS A 113 -6.16 -10.05 10.67
CA LYS A 113 -6.59 -10.71 11.92
C LYS A 113 -5.56 -11.68 12.48
N SER A 114 -4.61 -12.10 11.65
CA SER A 114 -3.53 -13.02 12.03
C SER A 114 -2.37 -12.32 12.78
N VAL A 115 -2.61 -11.12 13.33
CA VAL A 115 -1.63 -10.32 14.11
C VAL A 115 -1.53 -10.80 15.54
#